data_AF-A0A9E0PGN1-F1
#
_entry.id   AF-A0A9E0PGN1-F1
#
_cell.length_a   1.000
_cell.length_b   1.000
_cell.length_c   1.000
_cell.angle_alpha   90.00
_cell.angle_beta   90.00
_cell.angle_gamma   90.00
#
_symmetry.space_group_name_H-M   'P 1'
#
loop_
_entity.id
_entity.type
_entity.pdbx_description
1 polymer ?
#
loop_
_entity_poly.entity_id
_entity_poly.type
_entity_poly.pdbx_seq_one_letter_code
_entity_poly.pdbx_strand_id
1 'polypeptide(L)'
;MNTQPFSLHSVRLTPLAKKLSGPTGNQENRALMDDLYLWKGKTQAHLQGKLSSKEYAKYARFLDAIDASIQFLIASNEQKI
;
A
#
# COMPACT_ATOMS: atom_id res chain seq x y z
N MET A 1 -37.39 13.69 -22.26
CA MET A 1 -36.54 13.09 -21.21
C MET A 1 -35.26 13.92 -21.14
N ASN A 2 -34.99 14.55 -19.99
CA ASN A 2 -33.91 15.53 -19.83
C ASN A 2 -32.73 14.84 -19.11
N THR A 3 -31.68 14.49 -19.84
CA THR A 3 -30.48 13.85 -19.28
C THR A 3 -29.56 14.93 -18.73
N GLN A 4 -29.62 15.18 -17.43
CA GLN A 4 -28.59 16.01 -16.78
C GLN A 4 -27.27 15.22 -16.73
N PRO A 5 -26.14 15.83 -17.14
CA PRO A 5 -24.83 15.20 -17.01
C PRO A 5 -24.42 15.14 -15.54
N PHE A 6 -24.09 13.94 -15.06
CA PHE A 6 -23.52 13.75 -13.73
C PHE A 6 -22.14 14.44 -13.71
N SER A 7 -21.98 15.48 -12.90
CA SER A 7 -20.68 16.10 -12.68
C SER A 7 -19.75 15.10 -12.01
N LEU A 8 -18.64 14.77 -12.69
CA LEU A 8 -17.55 13.95 -12.14
C LEU A 8 -17.12 14.58 -10.82
N HIS A 9 -17.37 13.90 -9.69
CA HIS A 9 -16.79 14.29 -8.43
C HIS A 9 -15.28 14.11 -8.56
N SER A 10 -14.53 15.22 -8.54
CA SER A 10 -13.07 15.19 -8.57
C SER A 10 -12.56 14.30 -7.42
N VAL A 11 -11.90 13.19 -7.76
CA VAL A 11 -11.31 12.28 -6.76
C VAL A 11 -10.33 13.08 -5.92
N ARG A 12 -10.67 13.30 -4.64
CA ARG A 12 -9.75 13.96 -3.70
C ARG A 12 -8.66 12.97 -3.35
N LEU A 13 -7.46 13.23 -3.85
CA LEU A 13 -6.26 12.48 -3.45
C LEU A 13 -6.02 12.67 -1.95
N THR A 14 -5.68 11.56 -1.27
CA THR A 14 -5.19 11.65 0.10
C THR A 14 -3.86 12.43 0.13
N PRO A 15 -3.47 13.02 1.27
CA PRO A 15 -2.17 13.68 1.39
C PRO A 15 -1.00 12.79 0.98
N LEU A 16 -1.07 11.49 1.28
CA LEU A 16 -0.08 10.50 0.85
C LEU A 16 -0.08 10.32 -0.67
N ALA A 17 -1.25 10.13 -1.29
CA ALA A 17 -1.34 9.99 -2.75
C ALA A 17 -0.84 11.25 -3.47
N LYS A 18 -1.13 12.44 -2.93
CA LYS A 18 -0.64 13.72 -3.47
C LYS A 18 0.89 13.87 -3.34
N LYS A 19 1.47 13.31 -2.27
CA LYS A 19 2.92 13.31 -2.04
C LYS A 19 3.64 12.33 -2.99
N LEU A 20 3.05 11.15 -3.18
CA LEU A 20 3.55 10.12 -4.10
C LEU A 20 3.42 10.51 -5.58
N SER A 21 2.48 11.38 -5.95
CA SER A 21 2.36 11.96 -7.30
C SER A 21 3.21 13.21 -7.51
N GLY A 22 3.97 13.65 -6.51
CA GLY A 22 4.83 14.84 -6.58
C GLY A 22 6.18 14.58 -7.26
N PRO A 23 7.01 15.62 -7.48
CA PRO A 23 8.32 15.49 -8.12
C PRO A 23 9.31 14.61 -7.35
N THR A 24 9.13 14.46 -6.03
CA THR A 24 9.89 13.52 -5.17
C THR A 24 9.21 12.16 -5.03
N GLY A 25 8.05 11.96 -5.67
CA GLY A 25 7.18 10.80 -5.52
C GLY A 25 7.90 9.48 -5.71
N ASN A 26 8.80 9.38 -6.71
CA ASN A 26 9.59 8.17 -6.95
C ASN A 26 10.57 7.84 -5.81
N GLN A 27 11.19 8.86 -5.20
CA GLN A 27 12.12 8.65 -4.08
C GLN A 27 11.37 8.25 -2.82
N GLU A 28 10.24 8.90 -2.54
CA GLU A 28 9.42 8.59 -1.37
C GLU A 28 8.71 7.24 -1.50
N ASN A 29 8.24 6.91 -2.70
CA ASN A 29 7.66 5.61 -3.00
C ASN A 29 8.71 4.50 -2.79
N ARG A 30 9.94 4.72 -3.25
CA ARG A 30 11.04 3.78 -3.02
C ARG A 30 11.35 3.61 -1.53
N ALA A 31 11.45 4.70 -0.77
CA ALA A 31 11.70 4.62 0.68
C ALA A 31 10.58 3.86 1.42
N LEU A 32 9.32 4.14 1.08
CA LEU A 32 8.16 3.41 1.61
C LEU A 32 8.18 1.92 1.24
N MET A 33 8.57 1.60 0.00
CA MET A 33 8.74 0.21 -0.45
C MET A 33 9.84 -0.51 0.32
N ASP A 34 11.00 0.13 0.51
CA ASP A 34 12.12 -0.44 1.27
C ASP A 34 11.70 -0.74 2.73
N ASP A 35 10.98 0.19 3.37
CA ASP A 35 10.43 -0.01 4.72
C ASP A 35 9.43 -1.18 4.76
N LEU A 36 8.51 -1.26 3.79
CA LEU A 36 7.53 -2.35 3.71
C LEU A 36 8.21 -3.71 3.50
N TYR A 37 9.23 -3.81 2.66
CA TYR A 37 10.01 -5.03 2.49
C TYR A 37 10.77 -5.43 3.76
N LEU A 38 11.31 -4.46 4.49
CA LEU A 38 11.94 -4.72 5.79
C LEU A 38 10.94 -5.31 6.78
N TRP A 39 9.74 -4.71 6.89
CA TRP A 39 8.68 -5.22 7.76
C TRP A 39 8.15 -6.58 7.31
N LYS A 40 8.05 -6.81 5.99
CA LYS A 40 7.69 -8.10 5.41
C LYS A 40 8.67 -9.19 5.86
N GLY A 41 9.96 -8.95 5.70
CA GLY A 41 11.02 -9.89 6.10
C GLY A 41 10.98 -10.20 7.59
N LYS A 42 10.82 -9.19 8.44
CA LYS A 42 10.67 -9.39 9.90
C LYS A 42 9.42 -10.22 10.24
N THR A 43 8.30 -9.93 9.60
CA THR A 43 7.04 -10.64 9.83
C THR A 43 7.12 -12.09 9.38
N GLN A 44 7.75 -12.36 8.24
CA GLN A 44 8.01 -13.72 7.75
C GLN A 44 8.94 -14.49 8.70
N ALA A 45 9.99 -13.85 9.23
CA ALA A 45 10.85 -14.46 10.23
C ALA A 45 10.09 -14.81 11.52
N HIS A 46 9.16 -13.95 11.97
CA HIS A 46 8.29 -14.26 13.10
C HIS A 46 7.37 -15.47 12.82
N LEU A 47 6.82 -15.57 11.61
CA LEU A 47 5.95 -16.68 11.19
C LEU A 47 6.68 -18.04 11.12
N GLN A 48 8.00 -18.05 10.93
CA GLN A 48 8.81 -19.26 10.96
C GLN A 48 9.14 -19.73 12.40
N GLY A 49 8.90 -18.88 13.39
CA GLY A 49 9.07 -19.23 14.80
C GLY A 49 7.98 -20.16 15.34
N LYS A 50 8.18 -20.65 16.56
CA LYS A 50 7.14 -21.36 17.31
C LYS A 50 6.11 -20.34 17.82
N LEU A 51 5.07 -20.10 17.04
CA LEU A 51 3.96 -19.23 17.40
C LEU A 51 2.74 -20.04 17.85
N SER A 52 1.94 -19.48 18.76
CA SER A 52 0.58 -19.99 18.96
C SER A 52 -0.29 -19.74 17.72
N SER A 53 -1.36 -20.50 17.54
CA SER A 53 -2.28 -20.31 16.40
C SER A 53 -2.86 -18.89 16.32
N LYS A 54 -3.05 -18.22 17.46
CA LYS A 54 -3.54 -16.84 17.53
C LYS A 54 -2.48 -15.84 17.06
N GLU A 55 -1.24 -16.03 17.47
CA GLU A 55 -0.13 -15.18 17.03
C GLU A 55 0.16 -15.39 15.56
N TYR A 56 0.16 -16.64 15.10
CA TYR A 56 0.31 -16.97 13.68
C TYR A 56 -0.76 -16.26 12.84
N ALA A 57 -2.04 -16.37 13.21
CA ALA A 57 -3.13 -15.70 12.50
C ALA A 57 -2.98 -14.17 12.51
N LYS A 58 -2.47 -13.58 13.59
CA LYS A 58 -2.19 -12.14 13.67
C LYS A 58 -1.08 -11.74 12.71
N TYR A 59 0.05 -12.44 12.72
CA TYR A 59 1.19 -12.12 11.85
C TYR A 59 0.90 -12.44 10.38
N ALA A 60 0.08 -13.46 10.09
CA ALA A 60 -0.36 -13.77 8.73
C ALA A 60 -1.22 -12.64 8.15
N ARG A 61 -2.22 -12.14 8.89
CA ARG A 61 -3.01 -10.97 8.48
C ARG A 61 -2.17 -9.71 8.32
N PHE A 62 -1.16 -9.55 9.17
CA PHE A 62 -0.24 -8.43 9.06
C PHE A 62 0.63 -8.54 7.80
N LEU A 63 1.08 -9.75 7.45
CA LEU A 63 1.80 -10.01 6.21
C LEU A 63 0.94 -9.72 4.97
N ASP A 64 -0.32 -10.14 4.98
CA ASP A 64 -1.28 -9.86 3.89
C ASP A 64 -1.47 -8.34 3.69
N ALA A 65 -1.56 -7.57 4.79
CA ALA A 65 -1.69 -6.12 4.74
C ALA A 65 -0.44 -5.44 4.17
N ILE A 66 0.75 -5.94 4.50
CA ILE A 66 2.02 -5.45 3.91
C ILE A 66 2.04 -5.74 2.41
N ASP A 67 1.67 -6.95 1.99
CA ASP A 67 1.65 -7.34 0.58
C ASP A 67 0.65 -6.51 -0.23
N ALA A 68 -0.55 -6.25 0.31
CA ALA A 68 -1.51 -5.35 -0.31
C ALA A 68 -0.98 -3.92 -0.44
N SER A 69 -0.24 -3.44 0.56
CA SER A 69 0.37 -2.10 0.54
C SER A 69 1.47 -1.98 -0.53
N ILE A 70 2.30 -3.01 -0.67
CA ILE A 70 3.33 -3.09 -1.71
C ILE A 70 2.68 -3.11 -3.09
N GLN A 71 1.64 -3.92 -3.31
CA GLN A 71 0.92 -3.97 -4.58
C GLN A 71 0.29 -2.61 -4.94
N PHE A 72 -0.29 -1.92 -3.95
CA PHE A 72 -0.83 -0.57 -4.15
C PHE A 72 0.24 0.42 -4.63
N LEU A 73 1.42 0.39 -4.02
CA LEU A 73 2.54 1.28 -4.37
C LEU A 73 3.10 0.97 -5.77
N ILE A 74 3.18 -0.30 -6.15
CA ILE A 74 3.57 -0.72 -7.51
C ILE A 74 2.55 -0.22 -8.54
N ALA A 75 1.27 -0.50 -8.33
CA ALA A 75 0.19 -0.08 -9.23
C ALA A 75 0.13 1.44 -9.39
N SER A 76 0.36 2.19 -8.30
CA SER A 76 0.42 3.65 -8.33
C SER A 76 1.58 4.18 -9.17
N ASN A 77 2.70 3.44 -9.22
CA ASN A 77 3.89 3.83 -9.99
C ASN A 77 3.75 3.50 -11.49
N GLU A 78 3.07 2.40 -11.82
CA GLU A 78 2.77 2.00 -13.19
C GLU A 78 1.76 2.92 -13.87
N GLN A 79 0.81 3.48 -13.11
CA GLN A 79 -0.27 4.30 -13.67
C GLN A 79 0.11 5.74 -14.07
N LYS A 80 1.34 6.22 -13.78
CA LYS A 80 1.85 7.59 -14.12
C LYS A 80 0.74 8.60 -14.44
N ILE A 81 -0.02 8.98 -13.41
CA ILE A 81 -0.94 10.13 -13.45
C ILE A 81 -0.12 11.39 -13.17
#